data_AF-A0A6N7QXA1-F1
#
_entry.id   AF-A0A6N7QXA1-F1
#
_cell.length_a   1.000
_cell.length_b   1.000
_cell.length_c   1.000
_cell.angle_alpha   90.00
_cell.angle_beta   90.00
_cell.angle_gamma   90.00
#
_symmetry.space_group_name_H-M   'P 1'
#
loop_
_entity.id
_entity.type
_entity.pdbx_description
1 polymer ?
#
loop_
_entity_poly.entity_id
_entity_poly.type
_entity_poly.pdbx_seq_one_letter_code
_entity_poly.pdbx_strand_id
1 'polypeptide(L)' 'MFKDFKNKRYWILMPPFLITSIILAIYLPPKLKPLALLSVIVFWIVYYVWNYFGKKKSR' A
#
# COMPACT_ATOMS: atom_id res chain seq x y z
N MET A 1 -21.92 -10.72 4.02
CA MET A 1 -20.61 -11.34 4.32
C MET A 1 -19.77 -11.33 3.05
N PHE A 2 -19.14 -10.21 2.70
CA PHE A 2 -18.34 -10.10 1.47
C PHE A 2 -16.92 -10.62 1.72
N LYS A 3 -16.69 -11.90 1.41
CA LYS A 3 -15.37 -12.55 1.58
C LYS A 3 -14.45 -12.37 0.35
N ASP A 4 -14.95 -11.90 -0.79
CA ASP A 4 -14.21 -12.04 -2.06
C ASP A 4 -13.60 -10.75 -2.65
N PHE A 5 -13.97 -9.56 -2.16
CA PHE A 5 -13.36 -8.30 -2.62
C PHE A 5 -11.97 -8.02 -2.04
N LYS A 6 -11.49 -8.86 -1.11
CA LYS A 6 -10.23 -8.68 -0.38
C LYS A 6 -9.00 -8.74 -1.31
N ASN A 7 -9.06 -9.55 -2.36
CA ASN A 7 -7.90 -9.82 -3.21
C ASN A 7 -7.74 -8.81 -4.35
N LYS A 8 -8.83 -8.35 -4.98
CA LYS A 8 -8.72 -7.46 -6.16
C LYS A 8 -8.05 -6.12 -5.86
N ARG A 9 -8.44 -5.45 -4.76
CA ARG A 9 -7.86 -4.14 -4.40
C ARG A 9 -6.41 -4.27 -3.94
N TYR A 10 -6.12 -5.33 -3.18
CA TYR A 10 -4.76 -5.65 -2.76
C TYR A 10 -3.83 -5.84 -3.98
N TRP A 11 -4.26 -6.65 -4.95
CA TRP A 11 -3.51 -6.90 -6.18
C TRP A 11 -3.36 -5.69 -7.10
N ILE A 12 -4.26 -4.69 -7.03
CA ILE A 12 -4.12 -3.44 -7.79
C ILE A 12 -3.16 -2.46 -7.09
N LEU A 13 -3.18 -2.40 -5.75
CA LEU A 13 -2.30 -1.54 -4.96
C LEU A 13 -0.87 -2.07 -4.87
N MET A 14 -0.70 -3.40 -4.93
CA MET A 14 0.60 -4.06 -4.77
C MET A 14 1.62 -3.67 -5.86
N PRO A 15 1.34 -3.77 -7.18
CA PRO A 15 2.31 -3.40 -8.21
C PRO A 15 2.81 -1.95 -8.12
N PRO A 16 1.96 -0.90 -8.00
CA PRO A 16 2.44 0.47 -7.89
C PRO A 16 3.27 0.69 -6.62
N PHE A 17 2.90 0.09 -5.48
CA PHE A 17 3.70 0.22 -4.26
C PHE A 17 5.02 -0.54 -4.31
N LEU A 18 5.05 -1.70 -4.95
CA LEU A 18 6.25 -2.51 -5.11
C LEU A 18 7.25 -1.81 -6.04
N ILE A 19 6.77 -1.25 -7.15
CA ILE A 19 7.58 -0.40 -8.05
C ILE A 19 8.12 0.81 -7.29
N THR A 20 7.26 1.52 -6.55
CA THR A 20 7.66 2.70 -5.77
C THR A 20 8.72 2.33 -4.73
N SER A 21 8.55 1.23 -4.01
CA SER A 21 9.51 0.76 -2.99
C SER A 21 10.85 0.37 -3.59
N ILE A 22 10.88 -0.29 -4.76
CA ILE A 22 12.12 -0.60 -5.49
C ILE A 22 12.84 0.68 -5.93
N ILE A 23 12.11 1.66 -6.47
CA ILE A 23 12.68 2.95 -6.87
C ILE A 23 13.29 3.66 -5.65
N LEU A 24 12.58 3.70 -4.52
CA LEU A 24 13.14 4.25 -3.28
C LEU A 24 14.36 3.45 -2.81
N ALA A 25 14.37 2.12 -2.90
CA ALA A 25 15.51 1.32 -2.46
C ALA A 25 16.79 1.61 -3.29
N ILE A 26 16.65 1.88 -4.59
CA ILE A 26 17.77 2.10 -5.50
C ILE A 26 18.26 3.56 -5.46
N TYR A 27 17.34 4.53 -5.48
CA TYR A 27 17.69 5.95 -5.67
C TYR A 27 17.87 6.73 -4.37
N LEU A 28 17.46 6.19 -3.23
CA LEU A 28 17.43 6.96 -1.99
C LEU A 28 18.82 6.94 -1.29
N PRO A 29 19.39 8.11 -0.96
CA PRO A 29 20.70 8.20 -0.35
C PRO A 29 20.72 7.60 1.06
N PRO A 30 21.89 7.16 1.58
CA PRO A 30 22.01 6.40 2.83
C PRO A 30 21.33 7.05 4.04
N LYS A 31 21.36 8.39 4.13
CA LYS A 31 20.75 9.17 5.22
C LYS A 31 19.23 9.12 5.23
N LEU A 32 18.62 8.83 4.09
CA LEU A 32 17.17 8.78 3.89
C LEU A 32 16.64 7.35 3.79
N LYS A 33 17.49 6.32 3.78
CA LYS A 33 17.07 4.91 3.77
C LYS A 33 15.99 4.53 4.80
N PRO A 34 15.92 5.13 6.01
CA PRO A 34 14.80 4.87 6.91
C PRO A 34 13.42 5.24 6.32
N LEU A 35 13.34 6.21 5.41
CA LEU A 35 12.10 6.57 4.71
C LEU A 35 11.62 5.46 3.76
N ALA A 36 12.52 4.59 3.28
CA ALA A 36 12.11 3.43 2.50
C ALA A 36 11.26 2.46 3.36
N LEU A 37 11.53 2.35 4.66
CA LEU A 37 10.68 1.57 5.57
C LEU A 37 9.32 2.26 5.82
N LEU A 38 9.29 3.59 5.85
CA LEU A 38 8.05 4.35 5.94
C LEU A 38 7.13 4.09 4.74
N SER A 39 7.68 3.83 3.55
CA SER A 39 6.86 3.48 2.37
C SER A 39 5.99 2.24 2.60
N VAL A 40 6.49 1.25 3.35
CA VAL A 40 5.76 0.02 3.71
C VAL A 40 4.62 0.33 4.68
N ILE A 41 4.86 1.25 5.64
CA ILE A 41 3.82 1.68 6.59
C ILE A 41 2.72 2.45 5.84
N VAL A 42 3.11 3.35 4.94
CA VAL A 42 2.17 4.12 4.10
C VAL A 42 1.33 3.19 3.22
N PHE A 43 1.91 2.12 2.67
CA PHE A 43 1.15 1.08 1.94
C PHE A 43 0.00 0.53 2.77
N TRP A 44 0.30 0.09 3.99
CA TRP A 44 -0.69 -0.50 4.88
C TRP A 44 -1.78 0.49 5.26
N ILE A 45 -1.42 1.74 5.54
CA ILE A 45 -2.40 2.80 5.86
C ILE A 45 -3.35 3.01 4.67
N VAL A 46 -2.82 3.20 3.46
CA VAL A 46 -3.64 3.41 2.26
C VAL A 46 -4.55 2.21 2.00
N TYR A 47 -4.01 0.99 2.12
CA TYR A 47 -4.79 -0.24 1.95
C TYR A 47 -5.93 -0.36 2.98
N TYR A 48 -5.66 -0.13 4.26
CA TYR A 48 -6.69 -0.22 5.31
C TYR A 48 -7.73 0.89 5.20
N VAL A 49 -7.31 2.13 4.93
CA VAL A 49 -8.21 3.27 4.74
C VAL A 49 -9.12 3.02 3.55
N TRP A 50 -8.58 2.63 2.39
CA TRP A 50 -9.38 2.32 1.21
C TRP A 50 -10.37 1.19 1.48
N ASN A 51 -9.92 0.14 2.17
CA ASN A 51 -10.79 -0.97 2.54
C ASN A 51 -11.90 -0.54 3.52
N TYR A 52 -11.60 0.34 4.47
CA TYR A 52 -12.55 0.89 5.43
C TYR A 52 -13.65 1.71 4.74
N PHE A 53 -13.27 2.67 3.89
CA PHE A 53 -14.22 3.48 3.13
C PHE A 53 -15.03 2.64 2.14
N GLY A 54 -14.39 1.67 1.48
CA GLY A 54 -15.06 0.76 0.56
C GLY A 54 -16.08 -0.16 1.22
N LYS A 55 -15.94 -0.46 2.53
CA LYS A 55 -16.96 -1.17 3.32
C LYS A 55 -18.11 -0.25 3.76
N LYS A 56 -17.83 1.02 4.05
CA LYS A 56 -18.84 2.00 4.47
C LYS A 56 -19.86 2.32 3.35
N LYS A 57 -19.45 2.24 2.08
CA LYS A 57 -20.33 2.46 0.91
C LYS A 57 -21.27 1.29 0.58
N SER A 58 -21.06 0.11 1.17
CA SER A 58 -21.88 -1.10 0.96
C SER A 58 -22.87 -1.35 2.11
N ARG A 59 -22.92 -0.47 3.11
CA ARG A 59 -23.85 -0.59 4.24
C ARG A 59 -24.95 0.46 4.14
#